data_AF-Q2SVC6-F1
#
_entry.id   AF-Q2SVC6-F1
#
_cell.length_a   1.000
_cell.length_b   1.000
_cell.length_c   1.000
_cell.angle_alpha   90.00
_cell.angle_beta   90.00
_cell.angle_gamma   90.00
#
_symmetry.space_group_name_H-M   'P 1'
#
loop_
_entity.id
_entity.type
_entity.pdbx_description
1 polymer ?
#
loop_
_entity_poly.entity_id
_entity_poly.type
_entity_poly.pdbx_seq_one_letter_code
_entity_poly.pdbx_strand_id
1 'polypeptide(L)'
;MYFCVLCRIRRASYPFMRVAAHAANGQQKKAHRRGSIRRACLEWCDGFVARASRADRRAGFHRGRDIQMNKVYPSAAAALEGVVHDGQTFAVGGFGLCGIPEALIAALRDSGVKDITCISNNAGVDGFGLGLLLETRQIKKMISSYVGENKEFERQYLSGELELEFTPQGTLAEKLRAGGAGIPAFFTQTGYGTVIAEGKETREFDGRHYVLEPSLTADVALVKAWKADKSGNLIYRRTARNFNPMCAMAGRITVAEVEEIVENGELDPDAIHTPGIFVQRLVLNATPEKRIEQRVVRAKGD
;
A
#
# COMPACT_ATOMS: atom_id res chain seq x y z
N MET A 1 -1.40 -25.70 37.68
CA MET A 1 -0.21 -24.87 37.97
C MET A 1 0.38 -24.53 36.61
N TYR A 2 0.19 -23.38 35.98
CA TYR A 2 0.27 -21.99 36.44
C TYR A 2 -1.03 -21.22 36.13
N PHE A 3 -1.50 -20.45 37.10
CA PHE A 3 -2.71 -19.63 37.06
C PHE A 3 -2.27 -18.17 37.22
N CYS A 4 -2.71 -17.31 36.30
CA CYS A 4 -3.26 -15.98 36.55
C CYS A 4 -2.55 -15.10 37.61
N VAL A 5 -1.64 -14.23 37.17
CA VAL A 5 -1.30 -12.99 37.89
C VAL A 5 -1.34 -11.85 36.89
N LEU A 6 -2.48 -11.16 36.81
CA LEU A 6 -2.61 -9.73 36.44
C LEU A 6 -4.11 -9.37 36.44
N CYS A 7 -4.72 -9.41 37.62
CA CYS A 7 -5.97 -8.71 37.87
C CYS A 7 -5.85 -7.95 39.20
N ARG A 8 -5.02 -6.90 39.17
CA ARG A 8 -5.01 -5.83 40.16
C ARG A 8 -4.28 -4.64 39.55
N ILE A 9 -5.02 -3.72 38.91
CA ILE A 9 -4.79 -2.27 38.98
C ILE A 9 -6.12 -1.56 38.67
N ARG A 10 -6.58 -0.91 39.75
CA ARG A 10 -7.44 0.25 39.95
C ARG A 10 -8.33 0.81 38.84
N ARG A 11 -9.60 1.00 39.25
CA ARG A 11 -10.61 1.95 38.77
C ARG A 11 -10.00 3.28 38.29
N ALA A 12 -10.20 3.60 37.02
CA ALA A 12 -10.26 4.96 36.52
C ALA A 12 -11.43 5.07 35.53
N SER A 13 -12.18 6.15 35.68
CA SER A 13 -13.56 6.35 35.24
C SER A 13 -13.67 6.65 33.75
N TYR A 14 -14.45 5.86 32.98
CA TYR A 14 -14.95 6.29 31.65
C TYR A 14 -16.37 5.75 31.38
N PRO A 15 -17.32 6.59 30.92
CA PRO A 15 -18.75 6.28 30.90
C PRO A 15 -19.22 5.56 29.61
N PHE A 16 -18.43 4.65 29.06
CA PHE A 16 -18.81 3.89 27.84
C PHE A 16 -19.07 2.39 28.09
N MET A 17 -18.88 1.91 29.32
CA MET A 17 -19.01 0.50 29.69
C MET A 17 -20.35 0.16 30.39
N ARG A 18 -21.36 1.04 30.31
CA ARG A 18 -22.67 0.83 30.96
C ARG A 18 -23.68 0.02 30.17
N VAL A 19 -23.49 -0.17 28.86
CA VAL A 19 -24.46 -0.91 28.02
C VAL A 19 -24.17 -2.43 28.00
N ALA A 20 -22.90 -2.84 28.07
CA ALA A 20 -22.53 -4.26 28.14
C ALA A 20 -22.77 -4.90 29.53
N ALA A 21 -22.71 -4.11 30.60
CA ALA A 21 -22.89 -4.60 31.97
C ALA A 21 -24.36 -4.90 32.35
N HIS A 22 -25.34 -4.33 31.63
CA HIS A 22 -26.76 -4.55 31.93
C HIS A 22 -27.32 -5.86 31.36
N ALA A 23 -26.78 -6.35 30.23
CA ALA A 23 -27.15 -7.65 29.67
C ALA A 23 -26.56 -8.83 30.45
N ALA A 24 -25.38 -8.67 31.05
CA ALA A 24 -24.72 -9.72 31.85
C ALA A 24 -25.32 -9.90 33.26
N ASN A 25 -25.90 -8.85 33.85
CA ASN A 25 -26.44 -8.89 35.21
C ASN A 25 -27.81 -9.60 35.32
N GLY A 26 -28.56 -9.72 34.23
CA GLY A 26 -29.86 -10.43 34.22
C GLY A 26 -29.73 -11.95 34.26
N GLN A 27 -28.61 -12.52 33.82
CA GLN A 27 -28.40 -13.97 33.76
C GLN A 27 -27.53 -14.51 34.90
N GLN A 28 -26.69 -13.69 35.55
CA GLN A 28 -25.89 -14.12 36.70
C GLN A 28 -26.74 -14.49 37.94
N LYS A 29 -27.92 -13.89 38.13
CA LYS A 29 -28.80 -14.24 39.28
C LYS A 29 -29.44 -15.63 39.19
N LYS A 30 -29.45 -16.29 38.03
CA LYS A 30 -29.95 -17.68 37.89
C LYS A 30 -28.87 -18.75 38.03
N ALA A 31 -27.59 -18.38 37.96
CA ALA A 31 -26.47 -19.33 37.95
C ALA A 31 -25.94 -19.70 39.36
N HIS A 32 -26.48 -19.10 40.43
CA HIS A 32 -25.98 -19.36 41.79
C HIS A 32 -26.49 -20.65 42.44
N ARG A 33 -27.29 -21.47 41.74
CA ARG A 33 -27.95 -22.65 42.34
C ARG A 33 -27.55 -24.02 41.81
N ARG A 34 -26.64 -24.17 40.84
CA ARG A 34 -26.13 -25.50 40.44
C ARG A 34 -24.65 -25.40 40.08
N GLY A 35 -23.84 -26.19 40.78
CA GLY A 35 -22.38 -26.16 40.68
C GLY A 35 -21.86 -26.47 39.26
N SER A 36 -20.63 -25.97 39.02
CA SER A 36 -19.78 -26.14 37.84
C SER A 36 -19.97 -25.12 36.71
N ILE A 37 -19.24 -24.00 36.83
CA ILE A 37 -18.98 -23.02 35.75
C ILE A 37 -18.38 -23.72 34.50
N ARG A 38 -17.63 -24.82 34.66
CA ARG A 38 -17.07 -25.61 33.55
C ARG A 38 -18.15 -26.24 32.67
N ARG A 39 -19.24 -26.73 33.26
CA ARG A 39 -20.32 -27.38 32.51
C ARG A 39 -21.14 -26.36 31.71
N ALA A 40 -21.41 -25.20 32.31
CA ALA A 40 -22.10 -24.10 31.64
C ALA A 40 -21.30 -23.52 30.46
N CYS A 41 -19.96 -23.47 30.56
CA CYS A 41 -19.10 -23.01 29.47
C CYS A 41 -19.06 -24.01 28.29
N LEU A 42 -18.99 -25.31 28.59
CA LEU A 42 -19.00 -26.37 27.57
C LEU A 42 -20.35 -26.47 26.86
N GLU A 43 -21.46 -26.42 27.60
CA GLU A 43 -22.81 -26.41 27.01
C GLU A 43 -23.08 -25.14 26.19
N TRP A 44 -22.45 -24.01 26.54
CA TRP A 44 -22.53 -22.78 25.75
C TRP A 44 -21.72 -22.89 24.45
N CYS A 45 -20.49 -23.43 24.49
CA CYS A 45 -19.70 -23.69 23.28
C CYS A 45 -20.37 -24.71 22.35
N ASP A 46 -20.85 -25.84 22.87
CA ASP A 46 -21.52 -26.87 22.08
C ASP A 46 -22.85 -26.35 21.50
N GLY A 47 -23.59 -25.55 22.28
CA GLY A 47 -24.81 -24.88 21.83
C GLY A 47 -24.55 -23.80 20.77
N PHE A 48 -23.42 -23.10 20.83
CA PHE A 48 -23.02 -22.10 19.84
C PHE A 48 -22.60 -22.76 18.53
N VAL A 49 -21.80 -23.84 18.58
CA VAL A 49 -21.37 -24.62 17.40
C VAL A 49 -22.57 -25.32 16.74
N ALA A 50 -23.49 -25.88 17.53
CA ALA A 50 -24.71 -26.52 17.00
C ALA A 50 -25.70 -25.51 16.40
N ARG A 51 -25.77 -24.28 16.91
CA ARG A 51 -26.60 -23.20 16.34
C ARG A 51 -25.97 -22.60 15.09
N ALA A 52 -24.64 -22.44 15.05
CA ALA A 52 -23.91 -22.05 13.84
C ALA A 52 -24.12 -23.10 12.71
N SER A 53 -24.00 -24.39 13.03
CA SER A 53 -24.21 -25.52 12.11
C SER A 53 -25.65 -25.66 11.56
N ARG A 54 -26.66 -25.17 12.30
CA ARG A 54 -28.07 -25.20 11.87
C ARG A 54 -28.51 -23.92 11.15
N ALA A 55 -27.89 -22.77 11.45
CA ALA A 55 -28.09 -21.54 10.72
C ALA A 55 -27.50 -21.65 9.29
N ASP A 56 -26.38 -22.34 9.15
CA ASP A 56 -25.68 -22.57 7.87
C ASP A 56 -26.42 -23.54 6.92
N ARG A 57 -27.39 -24.32 7.43
CA ARG A 57 -28.21 -25.24 6.62
C ARG A 57 -29.56 -24.68 6.17
N ARG A 58 -29.94 -23.48 6.63
CA ARG A 58 -31.23 -22.84 6.29
C ARG A 58 -31.10 -21.52 5.53
N ALA A 59 -29.96 -20.85 5.65
CA ALA A 59 -29.57 -19.89 4.63
C ALA A 59 -29.02 -20.72 3.47
N GLY A 60 -29.76 -20.78 2.36
CA GLY A 60 -29.15 -21.21 1.10
C GLY A 60 -27.97 -20.29 0.85
N PHE A 61 -26.76 -20.72 1.20
CA PHE A 61 -25.54 -20.16 0.66
C PHE A 61 -25.65 -20.46 -0.82
N HIS A 62 -26.27 -19.52 -1.56
CA HIS A 62 -26.02 -19.40 -2.97
C HIS A 62 -24.50 -19.38 -3.03
N ARG A 63 -23.92 -20.47 -3.51
CA ARG A 63 -22.62 -20.43 -4.17
C ARG A 63 -22.82 -19.40 -5.27
N GLY A 64 -22.67 -18.12 -4.92
CA GLY A 64 -22.33 -17.10 -5.87
C GLY A 64 -21.19 -17.73 -6.61
N ARG A 65 -21.37 -17.90 -7.93
CA ARG A 65 -20.25 -18.21 -8.80
C ARG A 65 -19.14 -17.29 -8.31
N ASP A 66 -18.01 -17.87 -7.88
CA ASP A 66 -16.77 -17.13 -7.80
C ASP A 66 -16.59 -16.59 -9.22
N ILE A 67 -17.11 -15.39 -9.47
CA ILE A 67 -16.74 -14.61 -10.63
C ILE A 67 -15.33 -14.20 -10.25
N GLN A 68 -14.41 -15.13 -10.48
CA GLN A 68 -12.99 -14.90 -10.40
C GLN A 68 -12.74 -13.80 -11.42
N MET A 69 -12.75 -12.56 -10.93
CA MET A 69 -12.52 -11.39 -11.76
C MET A 69 -11.15 -11.58 -12.40
N ASN A 70 -11.13 -11.78 -13.71
CA ASN A 70 -9.88 -11.90 -14.43
C ASN A 70 -9.16 -10.55 -14.35
N LYS A 71 -8.10 -10.50 -13.55
CA LYS A 71 -7.26 -9.31 -13.39
C LYS A 71 -6.20 -9.21 -14.47
N VAL A 72 -6.00 -10.22 -15.32
CA VAL A 72 -4.92 -10.27 -16.30
C VAL A 72 -5.35 -9.57 -17.58
N TYR A 73 -4.59 -8.54 -17.97
CA TYR A 73 -4.78 -7.77 -19.19
C TYR A 73 -3.73 -8.17 -20.24
N PRO A 74 -4.09 -8.11 -21.54
CA PRO A 74 -3.21 -8.57 -22.61
C PRO A 74 -2.03 -7.62 -22.89
N SER A 75 -2.10 -6.36 -22.46
CA SER A 75 -1.03 -5.38 -22.65
C SER A 75 -1.11 -4.24 -21.62
N ALA A 76 -0.02 -3.49 -21.49
CA ALA A 76 0.03 -2.28 -20.66
C ALA A 76 -1.01 -1.24 -21.10
N ALA A 77 -1.17 -1.01 -22.41
CA ALA A 77 -2.17 -0.09 -22.94
C ALA A 77 -3.60 -0.51 -22.57
N ALA A 78 -3.95 -1.80 -22.76
CA ALA A 78 -5.26 -2.32 -22.40
C ALA A 78 -5.52 -2.23 -20.87
N ALA A 79 -4.47 -2.36 -20.06
CA ALA A 79 -4.59 -2.23 -18.61
C ALA A 79 -4.78 -0.78 -18.15
N LEU A 80 -4.37 0.23 -18.93
CA LEU A 80 -4.59 1.65 -18.63
C LEU A 80 -5.87 2.20 -19.26
N GLU A 81 -6.43 1.51 -20.26
CA GLU A 81 -7.67 1.91 -20.93
C GLU A 81 -8.83 2.08 -19.95
N GLY A 82 -9.52 3.22 -20.03
CA GLY A 82 -10.64 3.61 -19.18
C GLY A 82 -10.27 3.93 -17.72
N VAL A 83 -8.97 3.96 -17.37
CA VAL A 83 -8.48 4.28 -16.02
C VAL A 83 -7.80 5.64 -15.99
N VAL A 84 -7.00 5.93 -17.03
CA VAL A 84 -6.17 7.13 -17.09
C VAL A 84 -6.92 8.33 -17.69
N HIS A 85 -6.75 9.50 -17.09
CA HIS A 85 -7.25 10.78 -17.58
C HIS A 85 -6.40 11.95 -17.07
N ASP A 86 -6.56 13.12 -17.70
CA ASP A 86 -5.84 14.33 -17.34
C ASP A 86 -6.09 14.74 -15.89
N GLY A 87 -5.09 15.35 -15.25
CA GLY A 87 -5.21 15.90 -13.90
C GLY A 87 -5.14 14.87 -12.75
N GLN A 88 -5.00 13.57 -13.05
CA GLN A 88 -4.94 12.54 -12.02
C GLN A 88 -3.65 12.56 -11.20
N THR A 89 -3.75 12.01 -9.99
CA THR A 89 -2.58 11.69 -9.18
C THR A 89 -2.16 10.22 -9.38
N PHE A 90 -0.90 10.01 -9.76
CA PHE A 90 -0.28 8.71 -9.94
C PHE A 90 0.72 8.42 -8.82
N ALA A 91 0.64 7.23 -8.20
CA ALA A 91 1.71 6.69 -7.36
C ALA A 91 2.51 5.67 -8.15
N VAL A 92 3.80 5.93 -8.39
CA VAL A 92 4.64 5.09 -9.24
C VAL A 92 5.74 4.45 -8.41
N GLY A 93 5.77 3.12 -8.41
CA GLY A 93 6.79 2.35 -7.68
C GLY A 93 8.16 2.38 -8.36
N GLY A 94 9.19 2.03 -7.59
CA GLY A 94 10.58 2.00 -8.03
C GLY A 94 11.53 2.82 -7.16
N PHE A 95 12.83 2.65 -7.42
CA PHE A 95 13.92 3.44 -6.82
C PHE A 95 15.02 3.59 -7.88
N GLY A 96 15.32 4.82 -8.30
CA GLY A 96 16.10 5.05 -9.53
C GLY A 96 15.46 4.31 -10.70
N LEU A 97 16.20 3.38 -11.31
CA LEU A 97 15.71 2.49 -12.38
C LEU A 97 15.35 1.08 -11.90
N CYS A 98 15.47 0.81 -10.59
CA CYS A 98 15.26 -0.52 -10.01
C CYS A 98 13.80 -0.72 -9.59
N GLY A 99 13.14 -1.71 -10.19
CA GLY A 99 11.74 -2.04 -9.86
C GLY A 99 10.75 -1.00 -10.33
N ILE A 100 11.02 -0.35 -11.47
CA ILE A 100 10.07 0.55 -12.15
C ILE A 100 9.14 -0.24 -13.09
N PRO A 101 7.87 0.17 -13.25
CA PRO A 101 6.94 -0.45 -14.19
C PRO A 101 7.12 0.13 -15.61
N GLU A 102 8.20 -0.25 -16.28
CA GLU A 102 8.65 0.34 -17.55
C GLU A 102 7.61 0.28 -18.69
N ALA A 103 6.87 -0.82 -18.83
CA ALA A 103 5.87 -0.97 -19.88
C ALA A 103 4.61 -0.14 -19.56
N LEU A 104 4.23 -0.06 -18.28
CA LEU A 104 3.12 0.81 -17.85
C LEU A 104 3.48 2.30 -17.99
N ILE A 105 4.71 2.70 -17.68
CA ILE A 105 5.16 4.08 -17.88
C ILE A 105 5.16 4.44 -19.37
N ALA A 106 5.65 3.53 -20.23
CA ALA A 106 5.60 3.71 -21.67
C ALA A 106 4.16 3.86 -22.17
N ALA A 107 3.24 2.99 -21.73
CA ALA A 107 1.84 3.08 -22.10
C ALA A 107 1.16 4.37 -21.58
N LEU A 108 1.53 4.85 -20.38
CA LEU A 108 1.03 6.12 -19.84
C LEU A 108 1.53 7.31 -20.66
N ARG A 109 2.79 7.30 -21.10
CA ARG A 109 3.31 8.30 -22.04
C ARG A 109 2.48 8.29 -23.32
N ASP A 110 2.31 7.12 -23.91
CA ASP A 110 1.66 6.97 -25.21
C ASP A 110 0.16 7.29 -25.15
N SER A 111 -0.47 7.21 -23.96
CA SER A 111 -1.84 7.69 -23.74
C SER A 111 -2.02 9.20 -23.89
N GLY A 112 -0.92 9.97 -23.74
CA GLY A 112 -0.92 11.42 -23.92
C GLY A 112 -1.59 12.23 -22.81
N VAL A 113 -2.01 11.60 -21.71
CA VAL A 113 -2.66 12.30 -20.59
C VAL A 113 -1.73 13.35 -19.97
N LYS A 114 -2.28 14.50 -19.61
CA LYS A 114 -1.53 15.69 -19.15
C LYS A 114 -1.97 16.15 -17.77
N ASP A 115 -1.25 17.14 -17.27
CA ASP A 115 -1.49 17.80 -15.99
C ASP A 115 -1.47 16.85 -14.79
N ILE A 116 -0.74 15.73 -14.91
CA ILE A 116 -0.72 14.70 -13.88
C ILE A 116 0.19 15.09 -12.71
N THR A 117 -0.18 14.63 -11.52
CA THR A 117 0.70 14.67 -10.34
C THR A 117 1.33 13.30 -10.15
N CYS A 118 2.65 13.21 -10.08
CA CYS A 118 3.37 11.96 -9.91
C CYS A 118 4.03 11.90 -8.53
N ILE A 119 3.68 10.88 -7.76
CA ILE A 119 4.29 10.52 -6.47
C ILE A 119 5.26 9.38 -6.73
N SER A 120 6.55 9.66 -6.62
CA SER A 120 7.60 8.67 -6.83
C SER A 120 8.87 9.11 -6.12
N ASN A 121 9.68 8.14 -5.66
CA ASN A 121 10.95 8.44 -5.02
C ASN A 121 11.87 9.31 -5.90
N ASN A 122 11.92 8.96 -7.20
CA ASN A 122 12.70 9.61 -8.24
C ASN A 122 11.89 9.73 -9.54
N ALA A 123 12.37 10.53 -10.49
CA ALA A 123 11.81 10.63 -11.83
C ALA A 123 12.51 9.73 -12.88
N GLY A 124 13.39 8.81 -12.47
CA GLY A 124 14.23 8.05 -13.41
C GLY A 124 15.30 8.93 -14.05
N VAL A 125 15.64 8.66 -15.30
CA VAL A 125 16.68 9.39 -16.06
C VAL A 125 16.12 9.88 -17.39
N ASP A 126 16.86 10.73 -18.10
CA ASP A 126 16.48 11.16 -19.45
C ASP A 126 16.29 9.92 -20.35
N GLY A 127 15.18 9.86 -21.09
CA GLY A 127 14.84 8.73 -21.97
C GLY A 127 14.44 7.42 -21.29
N PHE A 128 14.28 7.36 -19.96
CA PHE A 128 13.87 6.10 -19.28
C PHE A 128 13.17 6.30 -17.93
N GLY A 129 12.18 5.46 -17.63
CA GLY A 129 11.32 5.64 -16.46
C GLY A 129 10.45 6.89 -16.58
N LEU A 130 10.18 7.60 -15.49
CA LEU A 130 9.31 8.78 -15.50
C LEU A 130 9.87 9.96 -16.32
N GLY A 131 11.16 9.95 -16.66
CA GLY A 131 11.77 10.94 -17.55
C GLY A 131 11.07 11.00 -18.91
N LEU A 132 10.52 9.88 -19.37
CA LEU A 132 9.71 9.79 -20.59
C LEU A 132 8.47 10.71 -20.56
N LEU A 133 7.89 10.93 -19.38
CA LEU A 133 6.71 11.78 -19.20
C LEU A 133 7.08 13.25 -19.00
N LEU A 134 8.31 13.53 -18.56
CA LEU A 134 8.85 14.88 -18.50
C LEU A 134 9.14 15.41 -19.91
N GLU A 135 9.73 14.58 -20.77
CA GLU A 135 9.99 14.90 -22.18
C GLU A 135 8.71 15.29 -22.95
N THR A 136 7.60 14.59 -22.68
CA THR A 136 6.29 14.88 -23.28
C THR A 136 5.49 15.95 -22.52
N ARG A 137 6.05 16.52 -21.46
CA ARG A 137 5.41 17.50 -20.56
C ARG A 137 4.03 17.05 -20.05
N GLN A 138 3.92 15.78 -19.69
CA GLN A 138 2.68 15.22 -19.13
C GLN A 138 2.57 15.51 -17.63
N ILE A 139 3.70 15.59 -16.92
CA ILE A 139 3.75 15.80 -15.47
C ILE A 139 3.71 17.30 -15.16
N LYS A 140 2.69 17.72 -14.42
CA LYS A 140 2.60 19.09 -13.87
C LYS A 140 3.28 19.21 -12.51
N LYS A 141 3.13 18.19 -11.67
CA LYS A 141 3.66 18.18 -10.29
C LYS A 141 4.34 16.87 -9.96
N MET A 142 5.51 16.94 -9.32
CA MET A 142 6.21 15.81 -8.72
C MET A 142 6.21 15.92 -7.21
N ILE A 143 5.88 14.82 -6.53
CA ILE A 143 6.12 14.63 -5.09
C ILE A 143 7.21 13.59 -4.95
N SER A 144 8.42 14.05 -4.62
CA SER A 144 9.64 13.23 -4.68
C SER A 144 10.62 13.54 -3.57
N SER A 145 11.47 12.56 -3.26
CA SER A 145 12.52 12.71 -2.25
C SER A 145 13.89 13.01 -2.83
N TYR A 146 14.09 12.74 -4.11
CA TYR A 146 15.35 12.99 -4.78
C TYR A 146 15.16 13.12 -6.29
N VAL A 147 15.62 14.24 -6.85
CA VAL A 147 15.51 14.54 -8.28
C VAL A 147 16.55 13.76 -9.09
N GLY A 148 17.81 13.74 -8.65
CA GLY A 148 18.90 12.95 -9.25
C GLY A 148 19.39 13.42 -10.61
N GLU A 149 19.87 12.46 -11.42
CA GLU A 149 20.58 12.66 -12.71
C GLU A 149 19.65 12.97 -13.92
N ASN A 150 18.51 13.63 -13.70
CA ASN A 150 17.57 13.96 -14.77
C ASN A 150 17.67 15.46 -15.12
N LYS A 151 18.33 15.78 -16.24
CA LYS A 151 18.58 17.18 -16.63
C LYS A 151 17.31 17.89 -17.05
N GLU A 152 16.38 17.17 -17.68
CA GLU A 152 15.11 17.75 -18.09
C GLU A 152 14.24 18.12 -16.89
N PHE A 153 14.25 17.28 -15.85
CA PHE A 153 13.62 17.60 -14.58
C PHE A 153 14.19 18.88 -13.99
N GLU A 154 15.51 18.97 -13.83
CA GLU A 154 16.18 20.13 -13.26
C GLU A 154 15.85 21.40 -14.06
N ARG A 155 15.89 21.31 -15.40
CA ARG A 155 15.53 22.40 -16.30
C ARG A 155 14.08 22.86 -16.10
N GLN A 156 13.11 21.94 -16.10
CA GLN A 156 11.69 22.27 -15.95
C GLN A 156 11.36 22.82 -14.56
N TYR A 157 12.01 22.31 -13.51
CA TYR A 157 11.83 22.84 -12.16
C TYR A 157 12.37 24.27 -12.06
N LEU A 158 13.58 24.53 -12.55
CA LEU A 158 14.20 25.87 -12.51
C LEU A 158 13.47 26.88 -13.42
N SER A 159 12.82 26.43 -14.50
CA SER A 159 12.00 27.31 -15.35
C SER A 159 10.57 27.53 -14.82
N GLY A 160 10.16 26.79 -13.78
CA GLY A 160 8.79 26.82 -13.25
C GLY A 160 7.76 26.07 -14.11
N GLU A 161 8.20 25.28 -15.09
CA GLU A 161 7.34 24.37 -15.88
C GLU A 161 6.84 23.19 -15.04
N LEU A 162 7.61 22.76 -14.02
CA LEU A 162 7.32 21.62 -13.16
C LEU A 162 7.23 22.03 -11.69
N GLU A 163 6.10 21.76 -11.05
CA GLU A 163 5.95 21.92 -9.60
C GLU A 163 6.64 20.77 -8.86
N LEU A 164 7.44 21.07 -7.83
CA LEU A 164 8.09 20.06 -6.99
C LEU A 164 7.68 20.22 -5.52
N GLU A 165 7.11 19.17 -4.96
CA GLU A 165 6.97 19.00 -3.51
C GLU A 165 8.06 18.05 -3.01
N PHE A 166 9.15 18.63 -2.50
CA PHE A 166 10.24 17.84 -1.94
C PHE A 166 9.81 17.22 -0.60
N THR A 167 9.85 15.88 -0.53
CA THR A 167 9.44 15.12 0.66
C THR A 167 10.56 14.18 1.08
N PRO A 168 11.08 14.24 2.32
CA PRO A 168 12.10 13.30 2.78
C PRO A 168 11.70 11.84 2.54
N GLN A 169 12.63 11.01 2.06
CA GLN A 169 12.32 9.65 1.57
C GLN A 169 11.53 8.80 2.57
N GLY A 170 11.94 8.81 3.85
CA GLY A 170 11.22 8.08 4.90
C GLY A 170 9.82 8.62 5.15
N THR A 171 9.64 9.95 5.07
CA THR A 171 8.33 10.59 5.15
C THR A 171 7.46 10.24 3.94
N LEU A 172 8.02 10.24 2.72
CA LEU A 172 7.30 9.88 1.50
C LEU A 172 6.76 8.44 1.56
N ALA A 173 7.62 7.50 2.00
CA ALA A 173 7.23 6.12 2.23
C ALA A 173 6.10 6.01 3.24
N GLU A 174 6.23 6.66 4.41
CA GLU A 174 5.21 6.58 5.46
C GLU A 174 3.91 7.30 5.06
N LYS A 175 3.97 8.38 4.27
CA LYS A 175 2.78 9.05 3.70
C LYS A 175 1.96 8.10 2.83
N LEU A 176 2.59 7.36 1.93
CA LEU A 176 1.93 6.36 1.09
C LEU A 176 1.39 5.19 1.92
N ARG A 177 2.20 4.68 2.87
CA ARG A 177 1.77 3.60 3.78
C ARG A 177 0.57 4.01 4.63
N ALA A 178 0.60 5.21 5.19
CA ALA A 178 -0.49 5.78 5.99
C ALA A 178 -1.75 5.95 5.14
N GLY A 179 -1.62 6.45 3.91
CA GLY A 179 -2.75 6.62 2.98
C GLY A 179 -3.43 5.29 2.65
N GLY A 180 -2.65 4.28 2.28
CA GLY A 180 -3.18 2.92 2.04
C GLY A 180 -3.75 2.23 3.28
N ALA A 181 -3.37 2.66 4.47
CA ALA A 181 -3.91 2.17 5.75
C ALA A 181 -5.09 3.00 6.29
N GLY A 182 -5.52 4.05 5.58
CA GLY A 182 -6.60 4.94 6.05
C GLY A 182 -6.22 5.84 7.23
N ILE A 183 -4.92 6.13 7.42
CA ILE A 183 -4.42 7.05 8.45
C ILE A 183 -4.24 8.42 7.80
N PRO A 184 -5.01 9.46 8.19
CA PRO A 184 -5.03 10.74 7.47
C PRO A 184 -3.77 11.59 7.67
N ALA A 185 -3.09 11.45 8.81
CA ALA A 185 -1.86 12.15 9.12
C ALA A 185 -1.09 11.42 10.25
N PHE A 186 0.22 11.66 10.33
CA PHE A 186 1.09 11.13 11.38
C PHE A 186 2.19 12.14 11.75
N PHE A 187 2.75 12.02 12.94
CA PHE A 187 3.88 12.84 13.38
C PHE A 187 5.22 12.13 13.10
N THR A 188 6.22 12.87 12.62
CA THR A 188 7.59 12.37 12.41
C THR A 188 8.63 13.41 12.83
N GLN A 189 9.79 12.98 13.34
CA GLN A 189 10.89 13.91 13.66
C GLN A 189 11.55 14.46 12.38
N THR A 190 11.44 13.72 11.27
CA THR A 190 12.11 14.04 10.01
C THR A 190 11.65 15.40 9.48
N GLY A 191 12.60 16.31 9.31
CA GLY A 191 12.36 17.65 8.77
C GLY A 191 12.13 18.74 9.82
N TYR A 192 11.99 18.41 11.11
CA TYR A 192 11.93 19.43 12.15
C TYR A 192 13.20 20.30 12.15
N GLY A 193 13.04 21.62 12.25
CA GLY A 193 14.14 22.58 12.20
C GLY A 193 14.73 22.83 10.80
N THR A 194 14.10 22.34 9.74
CA THR A 194 14.48 22.64 8.34
C THR A 194 13.32 23.29 7.59
N VAL A 195 13.58 23.74 6.36
CA VAL A 195 12.56 24.29 5.45
C VAL A 195 11.38 23.34 5.19
N ILE A 196 11.56 22.03 5.43
CA ILE A 196 10.50 21.02 5.27
C ILE A 196 9.39 21.17 6.31
N ALA A 197 9.69 21.70 7.49
CA ALA A 197 8.72 21.90 8.57
C ALA A 197 7.99 23.27 8.49
N GLU A 198 8.41 24.17 7.60
CA GLU A 198 7.80 25.50 7.50
C GLU A 198 6.31 25.40 7.13
N GLY A 199 5.47 26.11 7.89
CA GLY A 199 4.01 26.11 7.70
C GLY A 199 3.29 24.84 8.15
N LYS A 200 3.99 23.82 8.68
CA LYS A 200 3.38 22.59 9.18
C LYS A 200 3.13 22.65 10.69
N GLU A 201 2.12 21.92 11.16
CA GLU A 201 1.90 21.74 12.60
C GLU A 201 3.09 20.98 13.19
N THR A 202 3.56 21.45 14.35
CA THR A 202 4.57 20.75 15.14
C THR A 202 4.06 20.46 16.54
N ARG A 203 4.54 19.37 17.13
CA ARG A 203 4.17 18.97 18.48
C ARG A 203 5.34 18.31 19.19
N GLU A 204 5.43 18.53 20.51
CA GLU A 204 6.41 17.86 21.34
C GLU A 204 5.84 16.56 21.91
N PHE A 205 6.61 15.49 21.82
CA PHE A 205 6.37 14.22 22.51
C PHE A 205 7.67 13.79 23.19
N ASP A 206 7.61 13.56 24.50
CA ASP A 206 8.75 13.09 25.31
C ASP A 206 10.04 13.91 25.12
N GLY A 207 9.92 15.25 25.11
CA GLY A 207 11.07 16.16 24.99
C GLY A 207 11.64 16.28 23.57
N ARG A 208 10.96 15.75 22.55
CA ARG A 208 11.36 15.87 21.14
C ARG A 208 10.25 16.47 20.31
N HIS A 209 10.61 17.34 19.37
CA HIS A 209 9.65 17.92 18.42
C HIS A 209 9.47 17.05 17.18
N TYR A 210 8.22 17.01 16.71
CA TYR A 210 7.78 16.28 15.54
C TYR A 210 6.97 17.21 14.64
N VAL A 211 6.94 16.89 13.36
CA VAL A 211 6.17 17.57 12.31
C VAL A 211 4.98 16.69 11.93
N LEU A 212 3.79 17.26 11.84
CA LEU A 212 2.60 16.59 11.32
C LEU A 212 2.70 16.50 9.79
N GLU A 213 2.59 15.28 9.26
CA GLU A 213 2.62 15.01 7.84
C GLU A 213 1.29 14.36 7.39
N PRO A 214 0.57 14.96 6.42
CA PRO A 214 -0.63 14.34 5.87
C PRO A 214 -0.25 13.15 5.00
N SER A 215 -1.09 12.11 4.99
CA SER A 215 -0.92 10.93 4.14
C SER A 215 -1.10 11.25 2.65
N LEU A 216 -0.61 10.36 1.80
CA LEU A 216 -0.77 10.44 0.35
C LEU A 216 -1.57 9.25 -0.17
N THR A 217 -2.54 9.53 -1.03
CA THR A 217 -3.28 8.55 -1.84
C THR A 217 -3.19 8.95 -3.30
N ALA A 218 -3.38 8.01 -4.22
CA ALA A 218 -3.35 8.25 -5.65
C ALA A 218 -4.61 7.69 -6.32
N ASP A 219 -5.01 8.30 -7.44
CA ASP A 219 -6.08 7.77 -8.29
C ASP A 219 -5.66 6.44 -8.92
N VAL A 220 -4.42 6.40 -9.39
CA VAL A 220 -3.85 5.23 -10.07
C VAL A 220 -2.48 4.93 -9.47
N ALA A 221 -2.22 3.67 -9.14
CA ALA A 221 -0.88 3.20 -8.79
C ALA A 221 -0.32 2.31 -9.89
N LEU A 222 0.90 2.61 -10.33
CA LEU A 222 1.66 1.80 -11.28
C LEU A 222 2.81 1.15 -10.53
N VAL A 223 2.84 -0.18 -10.48
CA VAL A 223 3.83 -0.93 -9.69
C VAL A 223 4.45 -2.06 -10.47
N LYS A 224 5.68 -2.43 -10.11
CA LYS A 224 6.43 -3.56 -10.65
C LYS A 224 6.62 -4.63 -9.57
N ALA A 225 6.31 -5.88 -9.91
CA ALA A 225 6.67 -7.04 -9.10
C ALA A 225 7.43 -8.09 -9.93
N TRP A 226 7.97 -9.11 -9.27
CA TRP A 226 8.64 -10.23 -9.95
C TRP A 226 7.60 -11.25 -10.43
N LYS A 227 6.77 -11.78 -9.51
CA LYS A 227 5.70 -12.71 -9.83
C LYS A 227 4.35 -12.21 -9.35
N ALA A 228 3.29 -12.62 -10.02
CA ALA A 228 1.93 -12.57 -9.50
C ALA A 228 1.18 -13.88 -9.75
N ASP A 229 0.21 -14.19 -8.89
CA ASP A 229 -0.85 -15.12 -9.27
C ASP A 229 -2.02 -14.38 -9.96
N LYS A 230 -2.94 -15.11 -10.59
CA LYS A 230 -4.11 -14.52 -11.26
C LYS A 230 -5.06 -13.75 -10.33
N SER A 231 -4.98 -13.96 -9.01
CA SER A 231 -5.75 -13.21 -8.01
C SER A 231 -5.12 -11.86 -7.66
N GLY A 232 -3.88 -11.60 -8.10
CA GLY A 232 -3.16 -10.35 -7.88
C GLY A 232 -2.16 -10.39 -6.73
N ASN A 233 -1.94 -11.54 -6.09
CA ASN A 233 -0.92 -11.63 -5.03
C ASN A 233 0.46 -11.40 -5.64
N LEU A 234 1.28 -10.52 -5.05
CA LEU A 234 2.57 -10.12 -5.61
C LEU A 234 3.74 -10.63 -4.78
N ILE A 235 4.79 -11.08 -5.47
CA ILE A 235 6.12 -11.33 -4.93
C ILE A 235 7.12 -10.41 -5.61
N TYR A 236 7.93 -9.70 -4.83
CA TYR A 236 9.02 -8.86 -5.31
C TYR A 236 10.37 -9.54 -5.13
N ARG A 237 11.36 -9.16 -5.94
CA ARG A 237 12.70 -9.77 -5.92
C ARG A 237 13.76 -8.75 -5.50
N ARG A 238 14.43 -9.03 -4.38
CA ARG A 238 15.54 -8.22 -3.85
C ARG A 238 15.09 -6.75 -3.61
N THR A 239 15.97 -5.79 -3.91
CA THR A 239 15.76 -4.35 -3.71
C THR A 239 14.76 -3.72 -4.69
N ALA A 240 14.31 -4.45 -5.71
CA ALA A 240 13.23 -4.01 -6.60
C ALA A 240 11.86 -3.89 -5.90
N ARG A 241 11.74 -4.34 -4.64
CA ARG A 241 10.53 -4.14 -3.83
C ARG A 241 10.28 -2.67 -3.53
N ASN A 242 11.27 -1.99 -2.95
CA ASN A 242 11.25 -0.57 -2.58
C ASN A 242 9.84 0.02 -2.28
N PHE A 243 9.39 1.00 -3.07
CA PHE A 243 8.12 1.71 -2.91
C PHE A 243 6.90 0.97 -3.46
N ASN A 244 7.09 -0.08 -4.26
CA ASN A 244 6.00 -0.77 -4.96
C ASN A 244 4.84 -1.22 -4.04
N PRO A 245 5.06 -1.86 -2.88
CA PRO A 245 3.96 -2.23 -1.99
C PRO A 245 3.17 -1.02 -1.47
N MET A 246 3.87 0.06 -1.12
CA MET A 246 3.23 1.25 -0.55
C MET A 246 2.43 2.02 -1.60
N CYS A 247 2.96 2.12 -2.83
CA CYS A 247 2.21 2.67 -3.96
C CYS A 247 0.96 1.82 -4.25
N ALA A 248 1.07 0.49 -4.26
CA ALA A 248 -0.05 -0.42 -4.52
C ALA A 248 -1.19 -0.24 -3.50
N MET A 249 -0.86 -0.05 -2.22
CA MET A 249 -1.87 0.16 -1.17
C MET A 249 -2.50 1.55 -1.22
N ALA A 250 -1.74 2.57 -1.65
CA ALA A 250 -2.19 3.96 -1.69
C ALA A 250 -3.02 4.32 -2.95
N GLY A 251 -3.00 3.46 -3.98
CA GLY A 251 -3.74 3.65 -5.22
C GLY A 251 -5.20 3.21 -5.12
N ARG A 252 -6.13 4.03 -5.62
CA ARG A 252 -7.53 3.64 -5.80
C ARG A 252 -7.69 2.54 -6.86
N ILE A 253 -6.91 2.63 -7.95
CA ILE A 253 -6.76 1.57 -8.94
C ILE A 253 -5.28 1.26 -9.11
N THR A 254 -4.87 0.06 -8.75
CA THR A 254 -3.50 -0.43 -8.88
C THR A 254 -3.38 -1.35 -10.09
N VAL A 255 -2.46 -0.99 -10.97
CA VAL A 255 -2.02 -1.76 -12.13
C VAL A 255 -0.60 -2.25 -11.86
N ALA A 256 -0.43 -3.58 -11.80
CA ALA A 256 0.83 -4.22 -11.51
C ALA A 256 1.42 -4.88 -12.76
N GLU A 257 2.64 -4.49 -13.11
CA GLU A 257 3.48 -5.14 -14.11
C GLU A 257 4.33 -6.22 -13.45
N VAL A 258 4.33 -7.43 -14.03
CA VAL A 258 5.07 -8.58 -13.48
C VAL A 258 5.84 -9.34 -14.56
N GLU A 259 6.90 -10.05 -14.15
CA GLU A 259 7.69 -10.88 -15.09
C GLU A 259 7.10 -12.27 -15.29
N GLU A 260 6.33 -12.76 -14.33
CA GLU A 260 5.75 -14.09 -14.33
C GLU A 260 4.34 -14.02 -13.75
N ILE A 261 3.37 -14.60 -14.47
CA ILE A 261 2.02 -14.84 -13.95
C ILE A 261 1.86 -16.34 -13.78
N VAL A 262 1.51 -16.77 -12.56
CA VAL A 262 1.26 -18.16 -12.19
C VAL A 262 -0.21 -18.39 -11.88
N GLU A 263 -0.62 -19.67 -11.79
CA GLU A 263 -1.98 -20.00 -11.35
C GLU A 263 -2.17 -19.73 -9.85
N ASN A 264 -3.43 -19.54 -9.45
CA ASN A 264 -3.77 -19.36 -8.04
C ASN A 264 -3.41 -20.62 -7.24
N GLY A 265 -2.71 -20.44 -6.12
CA GLY A 265 -2.23 -21.53 -5.27
C GLY A 265 -0.80 -21.99 -5.57
N GLU A 266 -0.17 -21.51 -6.66
CA GLU A 266 1.25 -21.80 -6.92
C GLU A 266 2.20 -20.94 -6.07
N LEU A 267 1.74 -19.77 -5.62
CA LEU A 267 2.48 -18.96 -4.66
C LEU A 267 2.17 -19.43 -3.24
N ASP A 268 3.21 -19.75 -2.48
CA ASP A 268 3.10 -20.03 -1.04
C ASP A 268 2.48 -18.81 -0.34
N PRO A 269 1.35 -18.97 0.38
CA PRO A 269 0.69 -17.88 1.10
C PRO A 269 1.61 -17.08 2.02
N ASP A 270 2.58 -17.74 2.68
CA ASP A 270 3.52 -17.07 3.60
C ASP A 270 4.67 -16.33 2.87
N ALA A 271 4.81 -16.53 1.56
CA ALA A 271 5.78 -15.83 0.72
C ALA A 271 5.19 -14.60 0.00
N ILE A 272 3.87 -14.38 0.11
CA ILE A 272 3.18 -13.24 -0.52
C ILE A 272 3.59 -11.94 0.19
N HIS A 273 4.02 -10.94 -0.59
CA HIS A 273 4.44 -9.65 -0.05
C HIS A 273 3.34 -8.59 -0.08
N THR A 274 2.62 -8.50 -1.19
CA THR A 274 1.45 -7.63 -1.33
C THR A 274 0.25 -8.50 -1.68
N PRO A 275 -0.74 -8.62 -0.79
CA PRO A 275 -1.95 -9.40 -1.08
C PRO A 275 -2.73 -8.81 -2.27
N GLY A 276 -3.38 -9.69 -3.04
CA GLY A 276 -4.07 -9.34 -4.27
C GLY A 276 -5.28 -8.42 -4.10
N ILE A 277 -5.73 -8.17 -2.87
CA ILE A 277 -6.75 -7.15 -2.58
C ILE A 277 -6.32 -5.74 -3.01
N PHE A 278 -5.01 -5.46 -3.00
CA PHE A 278 -4.45 -4.17 -3.41
C PHE A 278 -4.16 -4.06 -4.90
N VAL A 279 -4.52 -5.06 -5.71
CA VAL A 279 -4.21 -5.10 -7.15
C VAL A 279 -5.49 -5.33 -7.94
N GLN A 280 -5.79 -4.41 -8.86
CA GLN A 280 -6.99 -4.47 -9.70
C GLN A 280 -6.69 -4.99 -11.10
N ARG A 281 -5.50 -4.69 -11.65
CA ARG A 281 -5.09 -5.10 -13.00
C ARG A 281 -3.65 -5.63 -12.99
N LEU A 282 -3.40 -6.68 -13.75
CA LEU A 282 -2.11 -7.34 -13.94
C LEU A 282 -1.70 -7.30 -15.40
N VAL A 283 -0.42 -7.03 -15.65
CA VAL A 283 0.18 -7.06 -16.99
C VAL A 283 1.46 -7.87 -16.94
N LEU A 284 1.63 -8.77 -17.90
CA LEU A 284 2.86 -9.53 -18.08
C LEU A 284 3.86 -8.72 -18.92
N ASN A 285 5.03 -8.46 -18.36
CA ASN A 285 6.24 -8.02 -19.06
C ASN A 285 7.35 -9.05 -18.80
N ALA A 286 7.39 -10.10 -19.63
CA ALA A 286 8.27 -11.26 -19.42
C ALA A 286 9.77 -10.92 -19.59
N THR A 287 10.10 -9.86 -20.33
CA THR A 287 11.47 -9.48 -20.65
C THR A 287 11.71 -7.98 -20.41
N PRO A 288 11.67 -7.50 -19.15
CA PRO A 288 11.90 -6.10 -18.88
C PRO A 288 13.39 -5.75 -19.10
N GLU A 289 13.65 -4.52 -19.54
CA GLU A 289 15.00 -4.03 -19.87
C GLU A 289 15.91 -3.96 -18.63
N LYS A 290 15.38 -3.50 -17.48
CA LYS A 290 16.08 -3.43 -16.18
C LYS A 290 17.47 -2.78 -16.26
N ARG A 291 17.53 -1.55 -16.79
CA ARG A 291 18.78 -0.78 -16.89
C ARG A 291 19.49 -0.64 -15.53
N ILE A 292 20.81 -0.73 -15.56
CA ILE A 292 21.68 -0.47 -14.42
C ILE A 292 22.31 0.91 -14.63
N GLU A 293 21.98 1.85 -13.75
CA GLU A 293 22.47 3.24 -13.80
C GLU A 293 23.99 3.30 -13.66
N GLN A 294 24.54 2.70 -12.60
CA GLN A 294 25.97 2.62 -12.37
C GLN A 294 26.39 1.17 -12.11
N ARG A 295 27.07 0.56 -13.09
CA ARG A 295 27.53 -0.83 -12.98
C ARG A 295 28.86 -0.90 -12.24
N VAL A 296 28.79 -1.09 -10.93
CA VAL A 296 29.97 -1.30 -10.08
C VAL A 296 30.21 -2.80 -9.88
N VAL A 297 31.42 -3.27 -10.20
CA VAL A 297 31.87 -4.66 -9.99
C VAL A 297 33.16 -4.65 -9.17
N ARG A 298 33.40 -5.69 -8.37
CA ARG A 298 34.70 -5.88 -7.70
C ARG A 298 35.78 -5.97 -8.78
N ALA A 299 36.96 -5.39 -8.52
CA ALA A 299 38.13 -5.67 -9.34
C ALA A 299 38.38 -7.19 -9.36
N LYS A 300 38.72 -7.75 -10.54
CA LYS A 300 39.10 -9.17 -10.63
C LYS A 300 40.41 -9.36 -9.83
N GLY A 301 40.33 -9.98 -8.66
CA GLY A 301 41.50 -10.56 -7.98
C GLY A 301 41.93 -9.98 -6.63
N ASP A 302 40.98 -9.74 -5.71
CA ASP A 302 41.26 -9.75 -4.27
C ASP A 302 40.45 -10.87 -3.60
#